data_AF-A0A538TB63-F1
#
_entry.id   AF-A0A538TB63-F1
#
_cell.length_a   1.000
_cell.length_b   1.000
_cell.length_c   1.000
_cell.angle_alpha   90.00
_cell.angle_beta   90.00
_cell.angle_gamma   90.00
#
_symmetry.space_group_name_H-M   'P 1'
#
loop_
_entity.id
_entity.type
_entity.pdbx_description
1 polymer ?
#
loop_
_entity_poly.entity_id
_entity_poly.type
_entity_poly.pdbx_seq_one_letter_code
_entity_poly.pdbx_strand_id
1 'polypeptide(L)'
;MEAPPNPVPVRVRHAGLWVLVAVVLLAAVGFDLIRRRPDPPPPADPAEHASRLLEAGLEREAVGVLQEDALAHPDDIAAHYAYISLALRRQSTRERYQHGDDHALLDFYEGLADTSDGSRRDIGHYALGLCWTLIGEPGRALSAFDSVANRHLPYLNNSEGRARLGLGMTAQAESLFRVEVRLGYNVAGAVHNLADLAVAQGDWKALRTLLADRRTAAYVPPATYRLLLLHQGRLLEYLPAFLATYRMPFTWPHVLIALFCGLIWFLLIRWWDLFEKEPLWLCVLTVVGGFVVANGVYAVNDAVSLVASVGPTGQAVHDYLYYFAAVGIVEETLKLVPVALVFLLTRHIDEPLDWLIYACLSALGFALSENYENLSLRGLHVGISRVFFTTPFHLTLSGLAAMSIPEARFRGQSPVRGLIIALPIVAVVHGTFDFLADWNGGAFSILNLGILIVWGVAFMECVNLLGTVSPFRKMLERARFIALPWLIAAFGALCFGIFAVNASRLPHDVATELFKSDVSSGVIIVGVLWIYTRLRIGAASDPRPVQWRRSEPPV
;
A
#
# COMPACT_ATOMS: atom_id res chain seq x y z
N MET A 1 44.25 -30.32 -11.06
CA MET A 1 43.58 -29.00 -11.15
C MET A 1 43.45 -28.69 -12.63
N GLU A 2 42.28 -28.97 -13.21
CA GLU A 2 41.98 -28.49 -14.56
C GLU A 2 41.85 -26.97 -14.52
N ALA A 3 42.48 -26.29 -15.47
CA ALA A 3 42.36 -24.85 -15.60
C ALA A 3 40.88 -24.47 -15.78
N PRO A 4 40.40 -23.37 -15.15
CA PRO A 4 39.05 -22.92 -15.40
C PRO A 4 38.87 -22.68 -16.91
N PRO A 5 37.73 -23.09 -17.49
CA PRO A 5 37.50 -22.94 -18.92
C PRO A 5 37.67 -21.47 -19.31
N ASN A 6 38.35 -21.24 -20.43
CA ASN A 6 38.52 -19.91 -21.00
C ASN A 6 37.15 -19.22 -21.07
N PRO A 7 37.00 -17.98 -20.55
CA PRO A 7 35.74 -17.28 -20.59
C PRO A 7 35.36 -17.09 -22.06
N VAL A 8 34.31 -17.81 -22.49
CA VAL A 8 33.70 -17.59 -23.80
C VAL A 8 33.37 -16.09 -23.89
N PRO A 9 33.83 -15.36 -24.93
CA PRO A 9 33.45 -13.98 -25.12
C PRO A 9 31.96 -13.98 -25.53
N VAL A 10 31.09 -13.98 -24.54
CA VAL A 10 29.67 -13.72 -24.74
C VAL A 10 29.57 -12.27 -25.19
N ARG A 11 29.38 -12.05 -26.49
CA ARG A 11 29.00 -10.74 -27.05
C ARG A 11 27.81 -10.25 -26.22
N VAL A 12 28.03 -9.23 -25.38
CA VAL A 12 26.95 -8.52 -24.68
C VAL A 12 26.10 -7.88 -25.77
N ARG A 13 25.06 -8.61 -26.19
CA ARG A 13 24.14 -8.14 -27.23
C ARG A 13 23.45 -6.91 -26.68
N HIS A 14 23.32 -5.89 -27.52
CA HIS A 14 22.55 -4.66 -27.33
C HIS A 14 21.04 -4.88 -27.01
N ALA A 15 20.63 -6.06 -26.53
CA ALA A 15 19.25 -6.45 -26.30
C ALA A 15 18.52 -5.48 -25.37
N GLY A 16 19.15 -5.06 -24.26
CA GLY A 16 18.55 -4.04 -23.36
C GLY A 16 18.35 -2.68 -24.02
N LEU A 17 19.27 -2.29 -24.92
CA LEU A 17 19.14 -1.06 -25.70
C LEU A 17 18.03 -1.18 -26.76
N TRP A 18 17.90 -2.32 -27.43
CA TRP A 18 16.84 -2.57 -28.40
C TRP A 18 15.46 -2.67 -27.75
N VAL A 19 15.36 -3.25 -26.54
CA VAL A 19 14.13 -3.24 -25.74
C VAL A 19 13.74 -1.80 -25.38
N LEU A 20 14.70 -0.99 -24.92
CA LEU A 20 14.46 0.42 -24.64
C LEU A 20 13.98 1.18 -25.88
N VAL A 21 14.65 1.03 -27.02
CA VAL A 21 14.25 1.66 -28.28
C VAL A 21 12.85 1.22 -28.71
N ALA A 22 12.53 -0.07 -28.61
CA ALA A 22 11.21 -0.59 -28.96
C ALA A 22 10.11 -0.02 -28.05
N VAL A 23 10.32 0.04 -26.73
CA VAL A 23 9.36 0.63 -25.79
C VAL A 23 9.13 2.11 -26.08
N VAL A 24 10.19 2.87 -26.33
CA VAL A 24 10.07 4.31 -26.64
C VAL A 24 9.29 4.52 -27.95
N LEU A 25 9.58 3.74 -28.99
CA LEU A 25 8.85 3.82 -30.26
C LEU A 25 7.39 3.43 -30.12
N LEU A 26 7.08 2.34 -29.40
CA LEU A 26 5.70 1.91 -29.15
C LEU A 26 4.92 2.93 -28.32
N ALA A 27 5.55 3.52 -27.31
CA ALA A 27 4.94 4.58 -26.51
C ALA A 27 4.67 5.83 -27.37
N ALA A 28 5.61 6.23 -28.23
CA ALA A 28 5.44 7.38 -29.13
C ALA A 28 4.29 7.17 -30.13
N VAL A 29 4.23 6.00 -30.77
CA VAL A 29 3.13 5.63 -31.68
C VAL A 29 1.81 5.56 -30.93
N GLY A 30 1.79 4.93 -29.75
CA GLY A 30 0.59 4.83 -28.92
C GLY A 30 0.07 6.19 -28.45
N PHE A 31 0.97 7.11 -28.08
CA PHE A 31 0.62 8.47 -27.68
C PHE A 31 -0.06 9.23 -28.82
N ASP A 32 0.50 9.16 -30.04
CA ASP A 32 -0.09 9.76 -31.24
C ASP A 32 -1.47 9.14 -31.57
N LEU A 33 -1.59 7.81 -31.50
CA LEU A 33 -2.86 7.12 -31.75
C LEU A 33 -3.96 7.50 -30.75
N ILE A 34 -3.62 7.66 -29.47
CA ILE A 34 -4.56 8.06 -28.42
C ILE A 34 -5.03 9.50 -28.65
N ARG A 35 -4.11 10.45 -28.90
CA ARG A 35 -4.48 11.86 -29.12
C ARG A 35 -5.31 12.12 -30.37
N ARG A 36 -5.32 11.20 -31.32
CA ARG A 36 -6.19 11.28 -32.51
C ARG A 36 -7.65 10.90 -32.21
N ARG A 37 -7.94 10.29 -31.06
CA ARG A 37 -9.31 9.99 -30.63
C ARG A 37 -9.96 11.24 -30.03
N PRO A 38 -11.30 11.34 -30.03
CA PRO A 38 -11.98 12.37 -29.26
C PRO A 38 -11.78 12.14 -27.76
N ASP A 39 -11.83 13.22 -26.98
CA ASP A 39 -11.78 13.12 -25.52
C ASP A 39 -12.94 12.27 -24.98
N PRO A 40 -12.70 11.44 -23.95
CA PRO A 40 -13.79 10.76 -23.28
C PRO A 40 -14.69 11.81 -22.58
N PRO A 41 -16.02 11.71 -22.70
CA PRO A 41 -16.91 12.62 -21.99
C PRO A 41 -16.79 12.41 -20.47
N PRO A 42 -16.88 13.48 -19.66
CA PRO A 42 -16.93 13.34 -18.21
C PRO A 42 -18.20 12.56 -17.81
N PRO A 43 -18.16 11.78 -16.71
CA PRO A 43 -19.34 11.12 -16.18
C PRO A 43 -20.45 12.12 -15.85
N ALA A 44 -21.71 11.71 -16.05
CA ALA A 44 -22.86 12.52 -15.69
C ALA A 44 -23.09 12.56 -14.17
N ASP A 45 -22.71 11.49 -13.46
CA ASP A 45 -22.75 11.42 -12.00
C ASP A 45 -21.49 12.09 -11.40
N PRO A 46 -21.64 13.17 -10.60
CA PRO A 46 -20.53 13.83 -9.92
C PRO A 46 -19.70 12.89 -9.04
N ALA A 47 -20.33 11.90 -8.40
CA ALA A 47 -19.62 10.93 -7.57
C ALA A 47 -18.73 10.00 -8.41
N GLU A 48 -19.22 9.53 -9.56
CA GLU A 48 -18.43 8.75 -10.50
C GLU A 48 -17.27 9.59 -11.07
N HIS A 49 -17.53 10.86 -11.40
CA HIS A 49 -16.50 11.78 -11.89
C HIS A 49 -15.41 12.02 -10.85
N ALA A 50 -15.78 12.34 -9.61
CA ALA A 50 -14.84 12.49 -8.50
C ALA A 50 -14.03 11.20 -8.28
N SER A 51 -14.66 10.02 -8.36
CA SER A 51 -13.94 8.74 -8.22
C SER A 51 -12.88 8.53 -9.29
N ARG A 52 -13.16 8.86 -10.57
CA ARG A 52 -12.16 8.74 -11.65
C ARG A 52 -10.99 9.69 -11.45
N LEU A 53 -11.26 10.90 -10.96
CA LEU A 53 -10.23 11.88 -10.63
C LEU A 53 -9.36 11.39 -9.46
N LEU A 54 -9.96 10.82 -8.41
CA LEU A 54 -9.23 10.21 -7.29
C LEU A 54 -8.34 9.05 -7.72
N GLU A 55 -8.82 8.16 -8.58
CA GLU A 55 -8.00 7.07 -9.13
C GLU A 55 -6.75 7.59 -9.86
N ALA A 56 -6.85 8.76 -10.49
CA ALA A 56 -5.75 9.44 -11.18
C ALA A 56 -4.87 10.31 -10.26
N GLY A 57 -5.20 10.40 -8.96
CA GLY A 57 -4.48 11.22 -7.99
C GLY A 57 -4.86 12.72 -8.02
N LEU A 58 -5.92 13.08 -8.74
CA LEU A 58 -6.45 14.44 -8.88
C LEU A 58 -7.47 14.75 -7.78
N GLU A 59 -7.00 14.68 -6.53
CA GLU A 59 -7.87 14.83 -5.35
C GLU A 59 -8.46 16.24 -5.23
N ARG A 60 -7.74 17.29 -5.66
CA ARG A 60 -8.23 18.67 -5.62
C ARG A 60 -9.37 18.88 -6.61
N GLU A 61 -9.21 18.36 -7.82
CA GLU A 61 -10.20 18.40 -8.89
C GLU A 61 -11.43 17.58 -8.51
N ALA A 62 -11.25 16.42 -7.87
CA ALA A 62 -12.34 15.61 -7.35
C ALA A 62 -13.17 16.36 -6.29
N VAL A 63 -12.52 17.07 -5.37
CA VAL A 63 -13.20 17.95 -4.40
C VAL A 63 -13.94 19.08 -5.11
N GLY A 64 -13.34 19.68 -6.14
CA GLY A 64 -13.99 20.74 -6.94
C GLY A 64 -15.27 20.28 -7.62
N VAL A 65 -15.29 19.08 -8.20
CA VAL A 65 -16.49 18.50 -8.82
C VAL A 65 -17.62 18.34 -7.80
N LEU A 66 -17.33 17.80 -6.61
CA LEU A 66 -18.34 17.64 -5.57
C LEU A 66 -18.77 18.99 -4.96
N GLN A 67 -17.86 19.97 -4.93
CA GLN A 67 -18.18 21.33 -4.50
C GLN A 67 -19.19 21.98 -5.46
N GLU A 68 -18.94 21.90 -6.78
CA GLU A 68 -19.85 22.43 -7.79
C GLU A 68 -21.23 21.77 -7.72
N ASP A 69 -21.27 20.45 -7.50
CA ASP A 69 -22.52 19.71 -7.32
C ASP A 69 -23.30 20.16 -6.08
N ALA A 70 -22.63 20.28 -4.93
CA ALA A 70 -23.23 20.77 -3.70
C ALA A 70 -23.73 22.23 -3.82
N LEU A 71 -23.03 23.08 -4.58
CA LEU A 71 -23.45 24.46 -4.83
C LEU A 71 -24.64 24.54 -5.78
N ALA A 72 -24.70 23.67 -6.80
CA ALA A 72 -25.81 23.60 -7.73
C ALA A 72 -27.08 23.02 -7.09
N HIS A 73 -26.92 22.18 -6.07
CA HIS A 73 -28.01 21.47 -5.38
C HIS A 73 -28.03 21.77 -3.87
N PRO A 74 -28.31 23.03 -3.45
CA PRO A 74 -28.26 23.43 -2.03
C PRO A 74 -29.31 22.75 -1.13
N ASP A 75 -30.28 22.07 -1.75
CA ASP A 75 -31.35 21.32 -1.08
C ASP A 75 -31.05 19.80 -1.03
N ASP A 76 -29.93 19.35 -1.62
CA ASP A 76 -29.52 17.95 -1.66
C ASP A 76 -28.44 17.64 -0.62
N ILE A 77 -28.87 17.05 0.49
CA ILE A 77 -27.96 16.62 1.55
C ILE A 77 -26.91 15.59 1.10
N ALA A 78 -27.20 14.74 0.11
CA ALA A 78 -26.26 13.74 -0.35
C ALA A 78 -25.05 14.38 -1.05
N ALA A 79 -25.30 15.42 -1.86
CA ALA A 79 -24.25 16.22 -2.50
C ALA A 79 -23.35 16.89 -1.44
N HIS A 80 -23.95 17.53 -0.43
CA HIS A 80 -23.20 18.13 0.68
C HIS A 80 -22.42 17.11 1.49
N TYR A 81 -23.01 15.96 1.81
CA TYR A 81 -22.34 14.88 2.53
C TYR A 81 -21.12 14.38 1.75
N ALA A 82 -21.26 14.14 0.45
CA ALA A 82 -20.18 13.68 -0.41
C ALA A 82 -19.04 14.70 -0.48
N TYR A 83 -19.37 15.98 -0.70
CA TYR A 83 -18.41 17.08 -0.74
C TYR A 83 -17.63 17.21 0.58
N ILE A 84 -18.31 17.34 1.71
CA ILE A 84 -17.68 17.49 3.03
C ILE A 84 -16.82 16.27 3.37
N SER A 85 -17.35 15.08 3.12
CA SER A 85 -16.65 13.83 3.43
C SER A 85 -15.35 13.70 2.64
N LEU A 86 -15.29 14.17 1.38
CA LEU A 86 -14.06 14.15 0.61
C LEU A 86 -13.12 15.31 0.98
N ALA A 87 -13.67 16.53 1.07
CA ALA A 87 -12.90 17.76 1.32
C ALA A 87 -12.11 17.71 2.64
N LEU A 88 -12.73 17.19 3.71
CA LEU A 88 -12.09 17.10 5.02
C LEU A 88 -11.33 15.78 5.24
N ARG A 89 -11.63 14.71 4.48
CA ARG A 89 -10.80 13.49 4.50
C ARG A 89 -9.38 13.76 4.00
N ARG A 90 -9.24 14.64 2.98
CA ARG A 90 -7.96 15.14 2.44
C ARG A 90 -6.98 15.64 3.51
N GLN A 91 -7.50 16.19 4.60
CA GLN A 91 -6.70 16.82 5.66
C GLN A 91 -6.26 15.85 6.76
N SER A 92 -6.98 14.73 6.93
CA SER A 92 -6.68 13.72 7.97
C SER A 92 -5.38 12.94 7.71
N THR A 93 -4.96 12.80 6.46
CA THR A 93 -3.79 12.00 6.04
C THR A 93 -2.60 12.83 5.52
N ARG A 94 -2.72 14.16 5.41
CA ARG A 94 -1.66 14.98 4.80
C ARG A 94 -1.26 16.18 5.62
N GLU A 95 -2.22 16.86 6.24
CA GLU A 95 -2.02 18.22 6.76
C GLU A 95 -2.95 18.44 7.97
N ARG A 96 -2.74 17.71 9.06
CA ARG A 96 -3.48 17.95 10.32
C ARG A 96 -3.19 19.34 10.93
N TYR A 97 -2.24 20.09 10.36
CA TYR A 97 -1.80 21.38 10.84
C TYR A 97 -1.30 22.26 9.69
N GLN A 98 -2.17 22.75 8.78
CA GLN A 98 -1.99 24.03 8.09
C GLN A 98 -3.17 24.45 7.17
N HIS A 99 -3.87 25.51 7.59
CA HIS A 99 -4.38 26.64 6.78
C HIS A 99 -5.73 26.60 6.01
N GLY A 100 -6.49 27.69 6.19
CA GLY A 100 -7.14 28.50 5.14
C GLY A 100 -8.48 28.01 4.60
N ASP A 101 -8.49 26.82 3.99
CA ASP A 101 -9.66 26.30 3.24
C ASP A 101 -10.81 25.87 4.17
N ASP A 102 -10.50 25.49 5.42
CA ASP A 102 -11.51 25.16 6.44
C ASP A 102 -12.44 26.33 6.71
N HIS A 103 -11.87 27.54 6.76
CA HIS A 103 -12.65 28.75 6.99
C HIS A 103 -13.61 29.00 5.84
N ALA A 104 -13.16 28.88 4.59
CA ALA A 104 -14.04 29.06 3.43
C ALA A 104 -15.19 28.04 3.38
N LEU A 105 -14.91 26.77 3.73
CA LEU A 105 -15.93 25.71 3.80
C LEU A 105 -16.94 25.98 4.92
N LEU A 106 -16.45 26.36 6.10
CA LEU A 106 -17.29 26.68 7.25
C LEU A 106 -18.13 27.94 6.99
N ASP A 107 -17.52 29.01 6.48
CA ASP A 107 -18.20 30.27 6.13
C ASP A 107 -19.33 30.04 5.13
N PHE A 108 -19.14 29.15 4.14
CA PHE A 108 -20.18 28.77 3.21
C PHE A 108 -21.39 28.14 3.91
N TYR A 109 -21.15 27.20 4.83
CA TYR A 109 -22.23 26.53 5.55
C TYR A 109 -22.85 27.36 6.68
N GLU A 110 -22.11 28.31 7.26
CA GLU A 110 -22.66 29.36 8.13
C GLU A 110 -23.65 30.23 7.35
N GLY A 111 -23.29 30.66 6.14
CA GLY A 111 -24.20 31.38 5.25
C GLY A 111 -25.45 30.57 4.88
N LEU A 112 -25.31 29.26 4.65
CA LEU A 112 -26.44 28.37 4.35
C LEU A 112 -27.35 28.17 5.58
N ALA A 113 -26.77 28.07 6.77
CA ALA A 113 -27.49 27.99 8.04
C ALA A 113 -28.27 29.27 8.36
N ASP A 114 -27.79 30.44 7.92
CA ASP A 114 -28.46 31.73 8.15
C ASP A 114 -29.59 32.02 7.15
N THR A 115 -29.84 31.12 6.19
CA THR A 115 -30.90 31.31 5.18
C THR A 115 -32.30 31.30 5.80
N SER A 116 -33.24 31.99 5.13
CA SER A 116 -34.66 31.98 5.52
C SER A 116 -35.37 30.67 5.16
N ASP A 117 -34.83 29.89 4.23
CA ASP A 117 -35.35 28.58 3.82
C ASP A 117 -35.06 27.52 4.88
N GLY A 118 -36.10 26.88 5.42
CA GLY A 118 -35.96 25.92 6.51
C GLY A 118 -35.18 24.65 6.13
N SER A 119 -35.32 24.18 4.88
CA SER A 119 -34.62 22.98 4.40
C SER A 119 -33.13 23.25 4.26
N ARG A 120 -32.78 24.39 3.64
CA ARG A 120 -31.37 24.81 3.48
C ARG A 120 -30.72 25.12 4.81
N ARG A 121 -31.43 25.79 5.71
CA ARG A 121 -30.95 26.03 7.07
C ARG A 121 -30.60 24.73 7.79
N ASP A 122 -31.46 23.73 7.72
CA ASP A 122 -31.20 22.41 8.32
C ASP A 122 -29.98 21.72 7.69
N ILE A 123 -29.81 21.81 6.37
CA ILE A 123 -28.64 21.31 5.66
C ILE A 123 -27.37 22.06 6.09
N GLY A 124 -27.42 23.39 6.23
CA GLY A 124 -26.31 24.21 6.70
C GLY A 124 -25.86 23.83 8.12
N HIS A 125 -26.80 23.71 9.05
CA HIS A 125 -26.52 23.23 10.41
C HIS A 125 -25.97 21.80 10.44
N TYR A 126 -26.56 20.89 9.65
CA TYR A 126 -26.06 19.53 9.50
C TYR A 126 -24.61 19.51 8.97
N ALA A 127 -24.35 20.27 7.92
CA ALA A 127 -23.05 20.35 7.28
C ALA A 127 -21.98 20.90 8.23
N LEU A 128 -22.28 21.97 8.96
CA LEU A 128 -21.40 22.47 10.03
C LEU A 128 -21.12 21.39 11.08
N GLY A 129 -22.15 20.66 11.51
CA GLY A 129 -22.00 19.55 12.45
C GLY A 129 -21.06 18.46 11.91
N LEU A 130 -21.21 18.08 10.65
CA LEU A 130 -20.35 17.10 10.00
C LEU A 130 -18.90 17.62 9.89
N CYS A 131 -18.72 18.88 9.48
CA CYS A 131 -17.40 19.50 9.42
C CYS A 131 -16.68 19.45 10.77
N TRP A 132 -17.34 19.91 11.84
CA TRP A 132 -16.76 19.88 13.18
C TRP A 132 -16.48 18.46 13.69
N THR A 133 -17.33 17.49 13.32
CA THR A 133 -17.09 16.08 13.63
C THR A 133 -15.80 15.57 12.99
N LEU A 134 -15.56 15.91 11.71
CA LEU A 134 -14.38 15.47 10.97
C LEU A 134 -13.10 16.21 11.36
N ILE A 135 -13.21 17.49 11.74
CA ILE A 135 -12.10 18.30 12.27
C ILE A 135 -11.66 17.82 13.67
N GLY A 136 -12.52 17.08 14.39
CA GLY A 136 -12.22 16.58 15.73
C GLY A 136 -12.69 17.50 16.86
N GLU A 137 -13.70 18.33 16.60
CA GLU A 137 -14.33 19.24 17.56
C GLU A 137 -15.79 18.80 17.86
N PRO A 138 -15.99 17.62 18.49
CA PRO A 138 -17.31 17.03 18.63
C PRO A 138 -18.28 17.86 19.47
N GLY A 139 -17.77 18.72 20.37
CA GLY A 139 -18.60 19.66 21.13
C GLY A 139 -19.28 20.71 20.24
N ARG A 140 -18.54 21.30 19.30
CA ARG A 140 -19.11 22.24 18.31
C ARG A 140 -20.04 21.53 17.34
N ALA A 141 -19.70 20.29 16.98
CA ALA A 141 -20.54 19.47 16.13
C ALA A 141 -21.94 19.25 16.73
N LEU A 142 -22.02 18.92 18.02
CA LEU A 142 -23.31 18.73 18.69
C LEU A 142 -24.15 20.02 18.70
N SER A 143 -23.56 21.17 19.00
CA SER A 143 -24.29 22.45 18.95
C SER A 143 -24.91 22.72 17.58
N ALA A 144 -24.19 22.38 16.50
CA ALA A 144 -24.70 22.51 15.15
C ALA A 144 -25.80 21.48 14.85
N PHE A 145 -25.61 20.21 15.20
CA PHE A 145 -26.64 19.18 15.02
C PHE A 145 -27.92 19.44 15.83
N ASP A 146 -27.81 19.98 17.04
CA ASP A 146 -28.96 20.36 17.88
C ASP A 146 -29.78 21.50 17.25
N SER A 147 -29.18 22.30 16.36
CA SER A 147 -29.84 23.37 15.62
C SER A 147 -30.60 22.89 14.39
N VAL A 148 -30.48 21.60 14.01
CA VAL A 148 -31.23 21.00 12.90
C VAL A 148 -32.66 20.70 13.35
N ALA A 149 -33.65 21.36 12.73
CA ALA A 149 -35.06 21.22 13.07
C ALA A 149 -35.64 19.88 12.57
N ASN A 150 -35.32 19.48 11.34
CA ASN A 150 -35.72 18.19 10.78
C ASN A 150 -34.87 17.05 11.37
N ARG A 151 -35.37 16.43 12.44
CA ARG A 151 -34.72 15.26 13.08
C ARG A 151 -34.74 13.97 12.25
N HIS A 152 -35.40 13.98 11.10
CA HIS A 152 -35.42 12.87 10.13
C HIS A 152 -34.58 13.15 8.89
N LEU A 153 -33.74 14.18 8.93
CA LEU A 153 -32.80 14.50 7.86
C LEU A 153 -31.84 13.31 7.62
N PRO A 154 -31.63 12.86 6.36
CA PRO A 154 -30.70 11.78 6.05
C PRO A 154 -29.30 12.01 6.65
N TYR A 155 -28.58 10.95 7.00
CA TYR A 155 -27.23 11.00 7.57
C TYR A 155 -27.09 11.62 8.98
N LEU A 156 -28.08 12.40 9.45
CA LEU A 156 -28.00 13.15 10.70
C LEU A 156 -27.69 12.27 11.91
N ASN A 157 -28.46 11.21 12.14
CA ASN A 157 -28.28 10.39 13.34
C ASN A 157 -26.93 9.66 13.32
N ASN A 158 -26.46 9.24 12.15
CA ASN A 158 -25.13 8.66 12.03
C ASN A 158 -24.02 9.68 12.34
N SER A 159 -24.07 10.88 11.75
CA SER A 159 -23.05 11.90 11.96
C SER A 159 -23.04 12.40 13.41
N GLU A 160 -24.21 12.66 13.98
CA GLU A 160 -24.35 13.07 15.39
C GLU A 160 -23.92 11.95 16.34
N GLY A 161 -24.28 10.70 16.04
CA GLY A 161 -23.83 9.53 16.81
C GLY A 161 -22.31 9.45 16.87
N ARG A 162 -21.60 9.72 15.77
CA ARG A 162 -20.13 9.78 15.74
C ARG A 162 -19.58 10.92 16.61
N ALA A 163 -20.19 12.11 16.57
CA ALA A 163 -19.79 13.23 17.43
C ALA A 163 -19.98 12.89 18.93
N ARG A 164 -21.13 12.30 19.29
CA ARG A 164 -21.41 11.83 20.65
C ARG A 164 -20.41 10.76 21.11
N LEU A 165 -20.03 9.83 20.21
CA LEU A 165 -19.02 8.83 20.50
C LEU A 165 -17.65 9.47 20.78
N GLY A 166 -17.28 10.52 20.04
CA GLY A 166 -16.07 11.31 20.28
C GLY A 166 -16.02 11.99 21.66
N LEU A 167 -17.18 12.21 22.29
CA LEU A 167 -17.30 12.72 23.67
C LEU A 167 -17.47 11.60 24.72
N GLY A 168 -17.35 10.33 24.32
CA GLY A 168 -17.56 9.18 25.19
C GLY A 168 -19.04 8.89 25.51
N MET A 169 -20.00 9.56 24.87
CA MET A 169 -21.45 9.39 25.08
C MET A 169 -22.00 8.16 24.35
N THR A 170 -21.43 7.01 24.69
CA THR A 170 -21.53 5.77 23.92
C THR A 170 -22.96 5.25 23.77
N ALA A 171 -23.75 5.25 24.85
CA ALA A 171 -25.13 4.76 24.81
C ALA A 171 -26.04 5.63 23.92
N GLN A 172 -25.79 6.94 23.89
CA GLN A 172 -26.55 7.86 23.05
C GLN A 172 -26.16 7.70 21.57
N ALA A 173 -24.87 7.54 21.30
CA ALA A 173 -24.37 7.23 19.96
C ALA A 173 -24.98 5.94 19.41
N GLU A 174 -24.98 4.86 20.20
CA GLU A 174 -25.59 3.58 19.81
C GLU A 174 -27.08 3.73 19.46
N SER A 175 -27.82 4.47 20.29
CA SER A 175 -29.25 4.74 20.04
C SER A 175 -29.47 5.45 18.70
N LEU A 176 -28.66 6.47 18.40
CA LEU A 176 -28.73 7.22 17.15
C LEU A 176 -28.39 6.34 15.93
N PHE A 177 -27.35 5.51 16.00
CA PHE A 177 -27.06 4.58 14.91
C PHE A 177 -28.22 3.61 14.65
N ARG A 178 -28.87 3.11 15.71
CA ARG A 178 -30.06 2.26 15.56
C ARG A 178 -31.24 3.02 14.96
N VAL A 179 -31.40 4.31 15.24
CA VAL A 179 -32.40 5.17 14.57
C VAL A 179 -32.09 5.28 13.08
N GLU A 180 -30.84 5.56 12.71
CA GLU A 180 -30.42 5.69 11.30
C GLU A 180 -30.72 4.40 10.51
N VAL A 181 -30.39 3.23 11.07
CA VAL A 181 -30.69 1.93 10.47
C VAL A 181 -32.19 1.74 10.26
N ARG A 182 -33.04 2.18 11.21
CA ARG A 182 -34.50 2.09 11.08
C ARG A 182 -35.04 3.00 9.99
N LEU A 183 -34.46 4.20 9.84
CA LEU A 183 -34.85 5.17 8.81
C LEU A 183 -34.38 4.77 7.40
N GLY A 184 -33.30 3.99 7.31
CA GLY A 184 -32.83 3.44 6.03
C GLY A 184 -31.98 4.39 5.19
N TYR A 185 -31.49 5.49 5.78
CA TYR A 185 -30.64 6.47 5.08
C TYR A 185 -29.18 6.01 5.03
N ASN A 186 -28.36 6.28 6.05
CA ASN A 186 -26.96 5.83 6.09
C ASN A 186 -26.79 4.49 6.84
N VAL A 187 -27.46 3.43 6.33
CA VAL A 187 -27.43 2.10 6.97
C VAL A 187 -26.00 1.55 7.05
N ALA A 188 -25.21 1.72 5.99
CA ALA A 188 -23.82 1.26 5.95
C ALA A 188 -22.97 1.90 7.04
N GLY A 189 -22.96 3.22 7.12
CA GLY A 189 -22.21 3.96 8.13
C GLY A 189 -22.67 3.62 9.55
N ALA A 190 -23.98 3.54 9.77
CA ALA A 190 -24.52 3.25 11.10
C ALA A 190 -24.20 1.82 11.56
N VAL A 191 -24.28 0.83 10.66
CA VAL A 191 -23.91 -0.56 10.97
C VAL A 191 -22.42 -0.70 11.22
N HIS A 192 -21.55 -0.03 10.45
CA HIS A 192 -20.11 0.00 10.72
C HIS A 192 -19.84 0.52 12.14
N ASN A 193 -20.40 1.68 12.51
CA ASN A 193 -20.22 2.25 13.86
C ASN A 193 -20.77 1.33 14.96
N LEU A 194 -21.92 0.67 14.75
CA LEU A 194 -22.48 -0.29 15.71
C LEU A 194 -21.61 -1.55 15.84
N ALA A 195 -21.06 -2.05 14.74
CA ALA A 195 -20.19 -3.22 14.73
C ALA A 195 -18.87 -2.94 15.45
N ASP A 196 -18.23 -1.79 15.17
CA ASP A 196 -17.00 -1.36 15.82
C ASP A 196 -17.23 -1.14 17.32
N LEU A 197 -18.36 -0.52 17.68
CA LEU A 197 -18.72 -0.32 19.08
C LEU A 197 -18.93 -1.65 19.82
N ALA A 198 -19.62 -2.60 19.18
CA ALA A 198 -19.84 -3.93 19.75
C ALA A 198 -18.52 -4.67 19.98
N VAL A 199 -17.56 -4.57 19.06
CA VAL A 199 -16.22 -5.15 19.24
C VAL A 199 -15.48 -4.46 20.38
N ALA A 200 -15.46 -3.12 20.40
CA ALA A 200 -14.76 -2.35 21.43
C ALA A 200 -15.29 -2.63 22.85
N GLN A 201 -16.58 -2.92 22.99
CA GLN A 201 -17.22 -3.29 24.27
C GLN A 201 -17.18 -4.79 24.58
N GLY A 202 -16.73 -5.63 23.64
CA GLY A 202 -16.85 -7.09 23.75
C GLY A 202 -18.30 -7.59 23.72
N ASP A 203 -19.25 -6.79 23.20
CA ASP A 203 -20.65 -7.20 23.04
C ASP A 203 -20.86 -8.03 21.76
N TRP A 204 -20.37 -9.27 21.82
CA TRP A 204 -20.55 -10.24 20.74
C TRP A 204 -22.03 -10.59 20.47
N LYS A 205 -22.95 -10.30 21.41
CA LYS A 205 -24.38 -10.54 21.25
C LYS A 205 -25.00 -9.47 20.35
N ALA A 206 -24.63 -8.21 20.54
CA ALA A 206 -25.02 -7.12 19.63
C ALA A 206 -24.56 -7.41 18.20
N LEU A 207 -23.30 -7.84 18.03
CA LEU A 207 -22.78 -8.17 16.70
C LEU A 207 -23.53 -9.32 16.02
N ARG A 208 -23.87 -10.39 16.75
CA ARG A 208 -24.74 -11.46 16.23
C ARG A 208 -26.12 -10.96 15.81
N THR A 209 -26.65 -9.98 16.53
CA THR A 209 -27.95 -9.38 16.21
C THR A 209 -27.88 -8.61 14.89
N LEU A 210 -26.80 -7.86 14.65
CA LEU A 210 -26.56 -7.17 13.38
C LEU A 210 -26.41 -8.16 12.21
N LEU A 211 -25.78 -9.31 12.42
CA LEU A 211 -25.64 -10.34 11.38
C LEU A 211 -26.93 -11.12 11.10
N ALA A 212 -27.84 -11.20 12.07
CA ALA A 212 -29.11 -11.91 11.93
C ALA A 212 -30.19 -11.07 11.21
N ASP A 213 -30.10 -9.75 11.28
CA ASP A 213 -31.05 -8.85 10.62
C ASP A 213 -30.66 -8.62 9.15
N ARG A 214 -31.60 -8.91 8.23
CA ARG A 214 -31.42 -8.75 6.79
C ARG A 214 -31.10 -7.31 6.37
N ARG A 215 -31.50 -6.31 7.16
CA ARG A 215 -31.22 -4.89 6.88
C ARG A 215 -29.78 -4.50 7.20
N THR A 216 -29.15 -5.18 8.15
CA THR A 216 -27.81 -4.81 8.65
C THR A 216 -26.73 -5.79 8.23
N ALA A 217 -27.06 -7.07 8.03
CA ALA A 217 -26.07 -8.13 7.78
C ALA A 217 -25.13 -7.85 6.60
N ALA A 218 -25.65 -7.26 5.52
CA ALA A 218 -24.87 -6.92 4.33
C ALA A 218 -23.85 -5.79 4.56
N TYR A 219 -24.01 -5.02 5.63
CA TYR A 219 -23.19 -3.88 5.99
C TYR A 219 -22.29 -4.12 7.19
N VAL A 220 -22.30 -5.33 7.79
CA VAL A 220 -21.34 -5.65 8.85
C VAL A 220 -19.94 -5.74 8.23
N PRO A 221 -18.92 -5.04 8.75
CA PRO A 221 -17.59 -5.08 8.15
C PRO A 221 -17.06 -6.52 8.11
N PRO A 222 -16.42 -6.96 7.01
CA PRO A 222 -15.85 -8.29 6.91
C PRO A 222 -14.87 -8.61 8.06
N ALA A 223 -14.07 -7.62 8.48
CA ALA A 223 -13.16 -7.76 9.61
C ALA A 223 -13.88 -8.11 10.91
N THR A 224 -14.94 -7.39 11.24
CA THR A 224 -15.75 -7.63 12.43
C THR A 224 -16.42 -9.01 12.40
N TYR A 225 -16.89 -9.46 11.22
CA TYR A 225 -17.44 -10.80 11.05
C TYR A 225 -16.38 -11.89 11.30
N ARG A 226 -15.17 -11.72 10.75
CA ARG A 226 -14.05 -12.64 11.00
C ARG A 226 -13.67 -12.71 12.48
N LEU A 227 -13.60 -11.57 13.16
CA LEU A 227 -13.34 -11.51 14.60
C LEU A 227 -14.37 -12.30 15.40
N LEU A 228 -15.66 -12.19 15.07
CA LEU A 228 -16.70 -12.98 15.72
C LEU A 228 -16.49 -14.48 15.51
N LEU A 229 -16.16 -14.91 14.29
CA LEU A 229 -15.91 -16.33 13.99
C LEU A 229 -14.69 -16.85 14.75
N LEU A 230 -13.62 -16.05 14.81
CA LEU A 230 -12.41 -16.40 15.54
C LEU A 230 -12.66 -16.49 17.05
N HIS A 231 -13.38 -15.51 17.63
CA HIS A 231 -13.83 -15.52 19.03
C HIS A 231 -14.66 -16.78 19.36
N GLN A 232 -15.47 -17.27 18.42
CA GLN A 232 -16.28 -18.48 18.58
C GLN A 232 -15.51 -19.78 18.32
N GLY A 233 -14.24 -19.74 17.93
CA GLY A 233 -13.47 -20.92 17.52
C GLY A 233 -13.96 -21.57 16.23
N ARG A 234 -14.75 -20.86 15.41
CA ARG A 234 -15.37 -21.37 14.16
C ARG A 234 -14.41 -21.28 12.98
N LEU A 235 -13.27 -21.96 13.08
CA LEU A 235 -12.17 -21.86 12.11
C LEU A 235 -12.56 -22.28 10.68
N LEU A 236 -13.47 -23.25 10.54
CA LEU A 236 -13.95 -23.71 9.22
C LEU A 236 -14.74 -22.64 8.46
N GLU A 237 -15.38 -21.72 9.19
CA GLU A 237 -16.12 -20.58 8.60
C GLU A 237 -15.23 -19.34 8.51
N TYR A 238 -14.25 -19.22 9.42
CA TYR A 238 -13.27 -18.15 9.39
C TYR A 238 -12.49 -18.15 8.09
N LEU A 239 -11.98 -19.31 7.64
CA LEU A 239 -11.14 -19.39 6.45
C LEU A 239 -11.83 -18.86 5.17
N PRO A 240 -13.06 -19.29 4.80
CA PRO A 240 -13.75 -18.71 3.66
C PRO A 240 -14.12 -17.24 3.86
N ALA A 241 -14.44 -16.79 5.08
CA ALA A 241 -14.69 -15.37 5.38
C ALA A 241 -13.42 -14.52 5.22
N PHE A 242 -12.28 -15.05 5.62
CA PHE A 242 -10.95 -14.48 5.42
C PHE A 242 -10.63 -14.33 3.94
N LEU A 243 -10.79 -15.40 3.16
CA LEU A 243 -10.58 -15.33 1.71
C LEU A 243 -11.57 -14.38 1.01
N ALA A 244 -12.80 -14.30 1.50
CA ALA A 244 -13.81 -13.38 0.97
C ALA A 244 -13.56 -11.90 1.33
N THR A 245 -12.65 -11.61 2.27
CA THR A 245 -12.27 -10.23 2.62
C THR A 245 -11.56 -9.53 1.46
N TYR A 246 -10.89 -10.28 0.59
CA TYR A 246 -10.18 -9.76 -0.58
C TYR A 246 -11.08 -9.38 -1.76
N ARG A 247 -12.37 -9.10 -1.51
CA ARG A 247 -13.28 -8.50 -2.50
C ARG A 247 -12.95 -7.01 -2.69
N MET A 248 -11.70 -6.71 -3.05
CA MET A 248 -11.31 -5.42 -3.58
C MET A 248 -11.93 -5.25 -4.98
N PRO A 249 -12.23 -4.01 -5.40
CA PRO A 249 -12.72 -3.76 -6.75
C PRO A 249 -11.71 -4.30 -7.78
N PHE A 250 -12.09 -5.36 -8.47
CA PHE A 250 -11.27 -5.97 -9.51
C PHE A 250 -11.26 -5.07 -10.73
N THR A 251 -10.10 -4.50 -11.06
CA THR A 251 -9.89 -3.82 -12.33
C THR A 251 -8.66 -4.40 -13.03
N TRP A 252 -8.77 -4.59 -14.35
CA TRP A 252 -7.66 -5.06 -15.16
C TRP A 252 -6.42 -4.16 -15.04
N PRO A 253 -6.53 -2.81 -15.03
CA PRO A 253 -5.36 -1.95 -14.82
C PRO A 253 -4.58 -2.26 -13.54
N HIS A 254 -5.26 -2.42 -12.39
CA HIS A 254 -4.60 -2.71 -11.11
C HIS A 254 -3.85 -4.05 -11.16
N VAL A 255 -4.49 -5.09 -11.68
CA VAL A 255 -3.87 -6.43 -11.83
C VAL A 255 -2.67 -6.38 -12.77
N LEU A 256 -2.80 -5.74 -13.93
CA LEU A 256 -1.74 -5.69 -14.93
C LEU A 256 -0.51 -4.92 -14.42
N ILE A 257 -0.71 -3.82 -13.69
CA ILE A 257 0.41 -3.07 -13.09
C ILE A 257 1.08 -3.87 -11.98
N ALA A 258 0.32 -4.54 -11.10
CA ALA A 258 0.87 -5.38 -10.04
C ALA A 258 1.67 -6.57 -10.61
N LEU A 259 1.14 -7.25 -11.64
CA LEU A 259 1.85 -8.33 -12.34
C LEU A 259 3.07 -7.82 -13.10
N PHE A 260 2.98 -6.65 -13.72
CA PHE A 260 4.13 -5.99 -14.36
C PHE A 260 5.25 -5.74 -13.34
N CYS A 261 4.92 -5.20 -12.16
CA CYS A 261 5.86 -5.05 -11.07
C CYS A 261 6.56 -6.37 -10.72
N GLY A 262 5.75 -7.42 -10.49
CA GLY A 262 6.23 -8.77 -10.19
C GLY A 262 7.20 -9.27 -11.25
N LEU A 263 6.82 -9.17 -12.53
CA LEU A 263 7.61 -9.68 -13.65
C LEU A 263 8.96 -8.97 -13.79
N ILE A 264 8.99 -7.64 -13.70
CA ILE A 264 10.21 -6.85 -13.88
C ILE A 264 11.27 -7.22 -12.83
N TRP A 265 10.87 -7.31 -11.56
CA TRP A 265 11.76 -7.66 -10.47
C TRP A 265 12.08 -9.14 -10.43
N PHE A 266 11.13 -10.03 -10.76
CA PHE A 266 11.39 -11.46 -10.87
C PHE A 266 12.49 -11.74 -11.89
N LEU A 267 12.40 -11.15 -13.08
CA LEU A 267 13.42 -11.31 -14.12
C LEU A 267 14.78 -10.76 -13.67
N LEU A 268 14.79 -9.63 -12.95
CA LEU A 268 16.02 -9.05 -12.41
C LEU A 268 16.67 -9.94 -11.35
N ILE A 269 15.89 -10.49 -10.41
CA ILE A 269 16.37 -11.45 -9.40
C ILE A 269 16.93 -12.71 -10.09
N ARG A 270 16.24 -13.23 -11.10
CA ARG A 270 16.73 -14.36 -11.93
C ARG A 270 18.02 -14.05 -12.69
N TRP A 271 18.36 -12.78 -12.91
CA TRP A 271 19.65 -12.36 -13.47
C TRP A 271 20.73 -12.18 -12.41
N TRP A 272 20.35 -11.89 -11.15
CA TRP A 272 21.26 -11.87 -9.99
C TRP A 272 21.62 -13.26 -9.49
N ASP A 273 20.79 -14.25 -9.79
CA ASP A 273 21.09 -15.65 -9.61
C ASP A 273 22.15 -16.10 -10.63
N LEU A 274 23.42 -16.01 -10.20
CA LEU A 274 24.59 -16.06 -11.07
C LEU A 274 25.28 -17.44 -11.07
N PHE A 275 25.32 -18.14 -9.95
CA PHE A 275 26.18 -19.31 -9.79
C PHE A 275 25.48 -20.58 -10.24
N GLU A 276 24.44 -21.00 -9.51
CA GLU A 276 23.59 -22.12 -9.84
C GLU A 276 22.15 -21.64 -9.98
N LYS A 277 21.64 -21.62 -11.21
CA LYS A 277 20.29 -21.13 -11.45
C LYS A 277 19.27 -21.98 -10.72
N GLU A 278 18.58 -21.35 -9.78
CA GLU A 278 17.48 -21.94 -9.06
C GLU A 278 16.40 -22.43 -10.01
N PRO A 279 15.77 -23.58 -9.71
CA PRO A 279 14.77 -24.15 -10.58
C PRO A 279 13.54 -23.24 -10.63
N LEU A 280 13.10 -22.92 -11.86
CA LEU A 280 12.05 -21.92 -12.09
C LEU A 280 10.78 -22.18 -11.28
N TRP A 281 10.37 -23.46 -11.16
CA TRP A 281 9.17 -23.84 -10.43
C TRP A 281 9.28 -23.49 -8.94
N LEU A 282 10.47 -23.60 -8.35
CA LEU A 282 10.69 -23.29 -6.94
C LEU A 282 10.72 -21.78 -6.74
N CYS A 283 11.33 -21.03 -7.67
CA CYS A 283 11.25 -19.57 -7.63
C CYS A 283 9.81 -19.05 -7.69
N VAL A 284 9.00 -19.61 -8.60
CA VAL A 284 7.57 -19.26 -8.72
C VAL A 284 6.82 -19.68 -7.46
N LEU A 285 7.09 -20.86 -6.91
CA LEU A 285 6.48 -21.32 -5.66
C LEU A 285 6.81 -20.39 -4.49
N THR A 286 8.05 -19.89 -4.40
CA THR A 286 8.44 -18.92 -3.35
C THR A 286 7.73 -17.58 -3.51
N VAL A 287 7.56 -17.08 -4.74
CA VAL A 287 6.76 -15.87 -4.99
C VAL A 287 5.30 -16.08 -4.61
N VAL A 288 4.70 -17.21 -5.00
CA VAL A 288 3.33 -17.56 -4.60
C VAL A 288 3.22 -17.71 -3.08
N GLY A 289 4.21 -18.32 -2.44
CA GLY A 289 4.31 -18.42 -0.99
C GLY A 289 4.34 -17.04 -0.34
N GLY A 290 5.17 -16.13 -0.86
CA GLY A 290 5.23 -14.72 -0.44
C GLY A 290 3.89 -14.00 -0.54
N PHE A 291 3.19 -14.17 -1.67
CA PHE A 291 1.86 -13.61 -1.88
C PHE A 291 0.85 -14.18 -0.86
N VAL A 292 0.88 -15.49 -0.61
CA VAL A 292 -0.02 -16.13 0.35
C VAL A 292 0.25 -15.64 1.77
N VAL A 293 1.52 -15.57 2.21
CA VAL A 293 1.86 -15.16 3.58
C VAL A 293 1.62 -13.67 3.85
N ALA A 294 1.59 -12.81 2.82
CA ALA A 294 1.17 -11.41 2.97
C ALA A 294 -0.23 -11.29 3.58
N ASN A 295 -1.13 -12.18 3.17
CA ASN A 295 -2.48 -12.24 3.74
C ASN A 295 -2.45 -12.61 5.24
N GLY A 296 -1.41 -13.35 5.68
CA GLY A 296 -1.22 -13.72 7.08
C GLY A 296 -1.19 -12.52 8.05
N VAL A 297 -0.84 -11.31 7.57
CA VAL A 297 -0.88 -10.07 8.37
C VAL A 297 -2.28 -9.82 8.93
N TYR A 298 -3.33 -9.99 8.12
CA TYR A 298 -4.71 -9.80 8.59
C TYR A 298 -5.13 -10.87 9.59
N ALA A 299 -4.62 -12.11 9.45
CA ALA A 299 -4.90 -13.16 10.43
C ALA A 299 -4.23 -12.86 11.79
N VAL A 300 -3.00 -12.34 11.76
CA VAL A 300 -2.32 -11.87 12.97
C VAL A 300 -3.07 -10.68 13.58
N ASN A 301 -3.49 -9.70 12.76
CA ASN A 301 -4.27 -8.56 13.22
C ASN A 301 -5.60 -9.01 13.84
N ASP A 302 -6.35 -9.92 13.20
CA ASP A 302 -7.58 -10.47 13.75
C ASP A 302 -7.33 -11.13 15.12
N ALA A 303 -6.25 -11.91 15.26
CA ALA A 303 -5.90 -12.56 16.52
C ALA A 303 -5.52 -11.56 17.63
N VAL A 304 -4.75 -10.52 17.31
CA VAL A 304 -4.39 -9.46 18.27
C VAL A 304 -5.62 -8.63 18.66
N SER A 305 -6.50 -8.35 17.69
CA SER A 305 -7.75 -7.60 17.89
C SER A 305 -8.76 -8.29 18.82
N LEU A 306 -8.60 -9.58 19.11
CA LEU A 306 -9.39 -10.27 20.14
C LEU A 306 -9.02 -9.87 21.56
N VAL A 307 -7.79 -9.40 21.79
CA VAL A 307 -7.26 -9.10 23.13
C VAL A 307 -6.93 -7.63 23.34
N ALA A 308 -6.64 -6.89 22.27
CA ALA A 308 -6.33 -5.48 22.33
C ALA A 308 -6.84 -4.76 21.07
N SER A 309 -7.39 -3.56 21.24
CA SER A 309 -7.67 -2.67 20.11
C SER A 309 -6.35 -2.15 19.53
N VAL A 310 -5.99 -2.62 18.34
CA VAL A 310 -4.76 -2.24 17.62
C VAL A 310 -5.10 -1.55 16.31
N GLY A 311 -4.51 -0.38 16.11
CA GLY A 311 -4.67 0.41 14.89
C GLY A 311 -4.16 1.84 15.06
N PRO A 312 -3.98 2.60 13.97
CA PRO A 312 -3.63 4.02 14.07
C PRO A 312 -4.71 4.82 14.82
N THR A 313 -4.26 5.76 15.64
CA THR A 313 -5.08 6.64 16.49
C THR A 313 -4.93 8.11 16.12
N GLY A 314 -3.99 8.43 15.22
CA GLY A 314 -3.56 9.79 14.90
C GLY A 314 -2.60 10.37 15.93
N GLN A 315 -2.13 9.60 16.92
CA GLN A 315 -1.11 10.01 17.86
C GLN A 315 0.25 9.47 17.42
N ALA A 316 1.20 10.36 17.13
CA ALA A 316 2.47 10.02 16.48
C ALA A 316 3.21 8.85 17.14
N VAL A 317 3.34 8.86 18.47
CA VAL A 317 4.08 7.83 19.21
C VAL A 317 3.35 6.48 19.16
N HIS A 318 2.02 6.50 19.35
CA HIS A 318 1.21 5.29 19.28
C HIS A 318 1.27 4.67 17.88
N ASP A 319 1.08 5.50 16.86
CA ASP A 319 1.03 5.06 15.46
C ASP A 319 2.39 4.54 15.01
N TYR A 320 3.49 5.18 15.40
CA TYR A 320 4.83 4.66 15.14
C TYR A 320 5.06 3.29 15.77
N LEU A 321 4.62 3.09 17.03
CA LEU A 321 4.72 1.78 17.69
C LEU A 321 3.86 0.72 16.98
N TYR A 322 2.68 1.10 16.48
CA TYR A 322 1.85 0.24 15.65
C TYR A 322 2.57 -0.17 14.35
N TYR A 323 3.09 0.79 13.58
CA TYR A 323 3.82 0.48 12.34
C TYR A 323 5.11 -0.32 12.58
N PHE A 324 5.81 -0.09 13.68
CA PHE A 324 6.98 -0.90 14.03
C PHE A 324 6.59 -2.33 14.42
N ALA A 325 5.69 -2.50 15.38
CA ALA A 325 5.44 -3.80 16.01
C ALA A 325 4.39 -4.64 15.29
N ALA A 326 3.26 -4.03 14.90
CA ALA A 326 2.15 -4.75 14.28
C ALA A 326 2.32 -4.90 12.76
N VAL A 327 3.06 -3.97 12.12
CA VAL A 327 3.38 -4.04 10.70
C VAL A 327 4.80 -4.58 10.51
N GLY A 328 5.84 -3.78 10.77
CA GLY A 328 7.24 -4.12 10.47
C GLY A 328 7.70 -5.50 10.99
N ILE A 329 7.51 -5.80 12.29
CA ILE A 329 7.93 -7.10 12.84
C ILE A 329 7.13 -8.26 12.21
N VAL A 330 5.80 -8.14 12.16
CA VAL A 330 4.92 -9.20 11.68
C VAL A 330 5.21 -9.49 10.22
N GLU A 331 5.29 -8.46 9.39
CA GLU A 331 5.49 -8.62 7.96
C GLU A 331 6.87 -9.19 7.62
N GLU A 332 7.96 -8.66 8.18
CA GLU A 332 9.30 -9.16 7.88
C GLU A 332 9.48 -10.60 8.39
N THR A 333 8.81 -10.97 9.48
CA THR A 333 8.80 -12.36 9.97
C THR A 333 8.04 -13.27 9.00
N LEU A 334 6.84 -12.87 8.55
CA LEU A 334 6.04 -13.65 7.61
C LEU A 334 6.76 -13.84 6.26
N LYS A 335 7.47 -12.82 5.77
CA LYS A 335 8.28 -12.90 4.54
C LYS A 335 9.39 -13.96 4.63
N LEU A 336 9.85 -14.34 5.82
CA LEU A 336 10.83 -15.43 5.97
C LEU A 336 10.22 -16.83 5.92
N VAL A 337 8.89 -16.98 6.05
CA VAL A 337 8.23 -18.30 6.07
C VAL A 337 8.47 -19.08 4.77
N PRO A 338 8.27 -18.51 3.56
CA PRO A 338 8.57 -19.24 2.32
C PRO A 338 10.05 -19.63 2.20
N VAL A 339 10.97 -18.80 2.69
CA VAL A 339 12.41 -19.10 2.69
C VAL A 339 12.72 -20.28 3.62
N ALA A 340 12.14 -20.27 4.83
CA ALA A 340 12.27 -21.37 5.77
C ALA A 340 11.69 -22.67 5.21
N LEU A 341 10.56 -22.62 4.50
CA LEU A 341 9.98 -23.80 3.84
C LEU A 341 10.90 -24.34 2.75
N VAL A 342 11.49 -23.49 1.90
CA VAL A 342 12.47 -23.93 0.90
C VAL A 342 13.67 -24.57 1.58
N PHE A 343 14.21 -23.96 2.64
CA PHE A 343 15.37 -24.49 3.36
C PHE A 343 15.09 -25.85 4.04
N LEU A 344 13.90 -26.02 4.63
CA LEU A 344 13.54 -27.23 5.36
C LEU A 344 13.10 -28.37 4.45
N LEU A 345 12.45 -28.07 3.32
CA LEU A 345 11.83 -29.06 2.45
C LEU A 345 12.69 -29.41 1.22
N THR A 346 13.75 -28.65 0.94
CA THR A 346 14.60 -28.83 -0.24
C THR A 346 16.08 -28.77 0.11
N ARG A 347 16.94 -29.05 -0.88
CA ARG A 347 18.40 -28.88 -0.77
C ARG A 347 18.93 -27.75 -1.66
N HIS A 348 18.05 -26.85 -2.08
CA HIS A 348 18.39 -25.79 -3.03
C HIS A 348 19.04 -24.56 -2.39
N ILE A 349 18.86 -24.34 -1.08
CA ILE A 349 19.63 -23.33 -0.36
C ILE A 349 20.95 -23.97 0.10
N ASP A 350 21.95 -23.96 -0.77
CA ASP A 350 23.25 -24.61 -0.54
C ASP A 350 24.44 -23.64 -0.56
N GLU A 351 24.24 -22.37 -0.94
CA GLU A 351 25.17 -21.27 -0.82
C GLU A 351 24.57 -20.00 -0.17
N PRO A 352 25.41 -19.05 0.30
CA PRO A 352 24.91 -17.83 0.93
C PRO A 352 24.02 -16.96 0.03
N LEU A 353 24.23 -16.99 -1.30
CA LEU A 353 23.44 -16.19 -2.23
C LEU A 353 21.99 -16.66 -2.31
N ASP A 354 21.72 -17.96 -2.17
CA ASP A 354 20.36 -18.51 -2.30
C ASP A 354 19.43 -17.97 -1.20
N TRP A 355 19.97 -17.72 0.00
CA TRP A 355 19.24 -17.06 1.09
C TRP A 355 18.72 -15.69 0.65
N LEU A 356 19.56 -14.92 -0.06
CA LEU A 356 19.16 -13.64 -0.62
C LEU A 356 18.12 -13.82 -1.72
N ILE A 357 18.36 -14.73 -2.67
CA ILE A 357 17.48 -14.94 -3.83
C ILE A 357 16.07 -15.37 -3.37
N TYR A 358 15.97 -16.40 -2.53
CA TYR A 358 14.68 -16.86 -2.02
C TYR A 358 13.99 -15.83 -1.14
N ALA A 359 14.72 -15.04 -0.35
CA ALA A 359 14.13 -13.96 0.43
C ALA A 359 13.60 -12.82 -0.45
N CYS A 360 14.34 -12.41 -1.49
CA CYS A 360 13.86 -11.44 -2.46
C CYS A 360 12.63 -11.96 -3.23
N LEU A 361 12.57 -13.25 -3.59
CA LEU A 361 11.41 -13.85 -4.24
C LEU A 361 10.18 -13.89 -3.31
N SER A 362 10.39 -14.22 -2.03
CA SER A 362 9.33 -14.19 -1.02
C SER A 362 8.79 -12.76 -0.81
N ALA A 363 9.70 -11.80 -0.63
CA ALA A 363 9.35 -10.38 -0.51
C ALA A 363 8.68 -9.82 -1.76
N LEU A 364 9.06 -10.28 -2.95
CA LEU A 364 8.42 -9.91 -4.21
C LEU A 364 6.96 -10.40 -4.27
N GLY A 365 6.71 -11.63 -3.84
CA GLY A 365 5.36 -12.16 -3.69
C GLY A 365 4.51 -11.35 -2.73
N PHE A 366 5.10 -10.99 -1.58
CA PHE A 366 4.44 -10.16 -0.58
C PHE A 366 4.10 -8.78 -1.13
N ALA A 367 5.09 -8.11 -1.73
CA ALA A 367 4.93 -6.80 -2.36
C ALA A 367 3.88 -6.84 -3.48
N LEU A 368 3.74 -7.94 -4.22
CA LEU A 368 2.71 -8.08 -5.26
C LEU A 368 1.29 -8.01 -4.68
N SER A 369 1.06 -8.62 -3.52
CA SER A 369 -0.21 -8.52 -2.78
C SER A 369 -0.51 -7.07 -2.39
N GLU A 370 0.43 -6.42 -1.71
CA GLU A 370 0.27 -5.04 -1.27
C GLU A 370 0.22 -4.03 -2.42
N ASN A 371 0.91 -4.29 -3.54
CA ASN A 371 0.86 -3.45 -4.73
C ASN A 371 -0.56 -3.44 -5.29
N TYR A 372 -1.19 -4.61 -5.40
CA TYR A 372 -2.58 -4.72 -5.85
C TYR A 372 -3.55 -4.01 -4.90
N GLU A 373 -3.38 -4.18 -3.58
CA GLU A 373 -4.18 -3.49 -2.58
C GLU A 373 -4.02 -1.96 -2.67
N ASN A 374 -2.78 -1.45 -2.70
CA ASN A 374 -2.52 -0.02 -2.78
C ASN A 374 -3.06 0.59 -4.08
N LEU A 375 -2.94 -0.10 -5.22
CA LEU A 375 -3.54 0.33 -6.47
C LEU A 375 -5.07 0.37 -6.38
N SER A 376 -5.69 -0.61 -5.72
CA SER A 376 -7.14 -0.68 -5.56
C SER A 376 -7.68 0.38 -4.60
N LEU A 377 -6.93 0.75 -3.56
CA LEU A 377 -7.35 1.70 -2.53
C LEU A 377 -6.98 3.15 -2.86
N ARG A 378 -5.82 3.36 -3.48
CA ARG A 378 -5.27 4.70 -3.75
C ARG A 378 -5.36 5.08 -5.22
N GLY A 379 -5.46 4.13 -6.14
CA GLY A 379 -5.54 4.38 -7.58
C GLY A 379 -4.21 4.19 -8.32
N LEU A 380 -4.18 4.57 -9.60
CA LEU A 380 -3.06 4.29 -10.51
C LEU A 380 -1.82 5.14 -10.24
N HIS A 381 -2.01 6.33 -9.66
CA HIS A 381 -0.94 7.30 -9.41
C HIS A 381 0.15 6.77 -8.45
N VAL A 382 -0.15 5.77 -7.61
CA VAL A 382 0.85 5.13 -6.76
C VAL A 382 1.66 4.05 -7.49
N GLY A 383 1.28 3.63 -8.69
CA GLY A 383 1.88 2.50 -9.40
C GLY A 383 3.40 2.63 -9.61
N ILE A 384 3.87 3.84 -9.94
CA ILE A 384 5.31 4.11 -10.15
C ILE A 384 6.11 3.94 -8.87
N SER A 385 5.65 4.52 -7.76
CA SER A 385 6.33 4.36 -6.46
C SER A 385 6.28 2.92 -6.00
N ARG A 386 5.16 2.21 -6.20
CA ARG A 386 5.07 0.79 -5.85
C ARG A 386 6.09 -0.06 -6.61
N VAL A 387 6.25 0.17 -7.92
CA VAL A 387 7.17 -0.61 -8.77
C VAL A 387 8.63 -0.29 -8.47
N PHE A 388 8.99 0.99 -8.40
CA PHE A 388 10.41 1.38 -8.39
C PHE A 388 10.94 1.82 -7.03
N PHE A 389 10.07 1.93 -6.03
CA PHE A 389 10.43 2.41 -4.70
C PHE A 389 10.11 1.36 -3.63
N THR A 390 8.83 1.05 -3.40
CA THR A 390 8.45 0.18 -2.28
C THR A 390 8.82 -1.28 -2.54
N THR A 391 8.66 -1.79 -3.76
CA THR A 391 9.04 -3.16 -4.10
C THR A 391 10.53 -3.42 -3.85
N PRO A 392 11.49 -2.68 -4.45
CA PRO A 392 12.91 -2.87 -4.12
C PRO A 392 13.26 -2.65 -2.65
N PHE A 393 12.49 -1.83 -1.92
CA PHE A 393 12.64 -1.69 -0.47
C PHE A 393 12.30 -2.99 0.28
N HIS A 394 11.16 -3.63 -0.02
CA HIS A 394 10.83 -4.96 0.56
C HIS A 394 11.90 -6.00 0.23
N LEU A 395 12.33 -6.06 -1.03
CA LEU A 395 13.39 -6.99 -1.47
C LEU A 395 14.68 -6.79 -0.67
N THR A 396 15.01 -5.52 -0.40
CA THR A 396 16.20 -5.14 0.36
C THR A 396 16.12 -5.60 1.80
N LEU A 397 15.03 -5.27 2.51
CA LEU A 397 14.89 -5.58 3.92
C LEU A 397 14.87 -7.08 4.19
N SER A 398 14.03 -7.83 3.47
CA SER A 398 13.93 -9.27 3.66
C SER A 398 15.20 -9.99 3.21
N GLY A 399 15.85 -9.50 2.16
CA GLY A 399 17.16 -9.98 1.73
C GLY A 399 18.22 -9.83 2.82
N LEU A 400 18.32 -8.65 3.44
CA LEU A 400 19.24 -8.39 4.55
C LEU A 400 18.93 -9.26 5.79
N ALA A 401 17.65 -9.43 6.11
CA ALA A 401 17.23 -10.30 7.20
C ALA A 401 17.68 -11.75 6.95
N ALA A 402 17.45 -12.30 5.76
CA ALA A 402 17.84 -13.66 5.42
C ALA A 402 19.36 -13.84 5.35
N MET A 403 20.09 -12.84 4.86
CA MET A 403 21.56 -12.85 4.80
C MET A 403 22.25 -12.92 6.17
N SER A 404 21.56 -12.52 7.24
CA SER A 404 22.07 -12.66 8.61
C SER A 404 22.29 -14.12 9.02
N ILE A 405 21.60 -15.08 8.38
CA ILE A 405 21.72 -16.53 8.66
C ILE A 405 23.09 -17.07 8.24
N PRO A 406 23.48 -17.01 6.95
CA PRO A 406 24.80 -17.46 6.55
C PRO A 406 25.90 -16.62 7.23
N GLU A 407 25.72 -15.31 7.40
CA GLU A 407 26.68 -14.44 8.11
C GLU A 407 26.95 -14.90 9.55
N ALA A 408 25.89 -15.21 10.32
CA ALA A 408 26.04 -15.73 11.67
C ALA A 408 26.81 -17.05 11.69
N ARG A 409 26.51 -17.97 10.75
CA ARG A 409 27.25 -19.25 10.60
C ARG A 409 28.72 -19.02 10.30
N PHE A 410 29.03 -18.10 9.38
CA PHE A 410 30.42 -17.74 9.06
C PHE A 410 31.19 -17.23 10.28
N ARG A 411 30.52 -16.54 11.21
CA ARG A 411 31.10 -16.05 12.46
C ARG A 411 31.12 -17.09 13.59
N GLY A 412 30.75 -18.35 13.33
CA GLY A 412 30.63 -19.39 14.35
C GLY A 412 29.49 -19.17 15.34
N GLN A 413 28.49 -18.36 14.97
CA GLN A 413 27.31 -18.06 15.78
C GLN A 413 26.11 -18.88 15.29
N SER A 414 25.07 -18.99 16.12
CA SER A 414 23.84 -19.67 15.70
C SER A 414 23.07 -18.84 14.67
N PRO A 415 22.47 -19.46 13.63
CA PRO A 415 21.56 -18.80 12.68
C PRO A 415 20.46 -17.99 13.36
N VAL A 416 19.90 -18.56 14.43
CA VAL A 416 18.83 -17.95 15.22
C VAL A 416 19.29 -16.63 15.84
N ARG A 417 20.55 -16.55 16.31
CA ARG A 417 21.11 -15.29 16.83
C ARG A 417 21.22 -14.23 15.74
N GLY A 418 21.59 -14.62 14.52
CA GLY A 418 21.60 -13.72 13.36
C GLY A 418 20.23 -13.08 13.14
N LEU A 419 19.17 -13.91 13.07
CA LEU A 419 17.79 -13.45 12.87
C LEU A 419 17.27 -12.59 14.03
N ILE A 420 17.53 -12.97 15.28
CA ILE A 420 17.09 -12.19 16.47
C ILE A 420 17.68 -10.78 16.45
N ILE A 421 18.88 -10.59 15.89
CA ILE A 421 19.50 -9.27 15.76
C ILE A 421 18.96 -8.55 14.52
N ALA A 422 18.85 -9.23 13.38
CA ALA A 422 18.49 -8.60 12.11
C ALA A 422 17.00 -8.21 12.03
N LEU A 423 16.09 -9.05 12.51
CA LEU A 423 14.64 -8.84 12.40
C LEU A 423 14.18 -7.52 13.05
N PRO A 424 14.56 -7.17 14.30
CA PRO A 424 14.20 -5.88 14.88
C PRO A 424 14.74 -4.70 14.08
N ILE A 425 15.94 -4.81 13.50
CA ILE A 425 16.55 -3.73 12.71
C ILE A 425 15.73 -3.49 11.44
N VAL A 426 15.46 -4.54 10.66
CA VAL A 426 14.67 -4.39 9.43
C VAL A 426 13.23 -3.98 9.71
N ALA A 427 12.66 -4.43 10.83
CA ALA A 427 11.32 -4.04 11.27
C ALA A 427 11.22 -2.57 11.67
N VAL A 428 12.23 -2.02 12.38
CA VAL A 428 12.29 -0.57 12.67
C VAL A 428 12.32 0.22 11.37
N VAL A 429 13.11 -0.21 10.39
CA VAL A 429 13.27 0.49 9.12
C VAL A 429 11.98 0.42 8.30
N HIS A 430 11.35 -0.75 8.23
CA HIS A 430 10.05 -0.94 7.59
C HIS A 430 8.99 -0.07 8.25
N GLY A 431 8.78 -0.23 9.56
CA GLY A 431 7.78 0.53 10.30
C GLY A 431 7.99 2.04 10.24
N THR A 432 9.25 2.50 10.21
CA THR A 432 9.56 3.91 9.98
C THR A 432 9.14 4.38 8.60
N PHE A 433 9.41 3.59 7.55
CA PHE A 433 9.01 3.94 6.19
C PHE A 433 7.48 4.07 6.07
N ASP A 434 6.73 3.12 6.63
CA ASP A 434 5.26 3.13 6.59
C ASP A 434 4.68 4.27 7.42
N PHE A 435 5.18 4.47 8.63
CA PHE A 435 4.77 5.59 9.48
C PHE A 435 4.97 6.94 8.77
N LEU A 436 6.14 7.15 8.15
CA LEU A 436 6.43 8.38 7.42
C LEU A 436 5.62 8.49 6.13
N ALA A 437 5.34 7.39 5.44
CA ALA A 437 4.49 7.39 4.25
C ALA A 437 3.04 7.79 4.58
N ASP A 438 2.55 7.37 5.74
CA ASP A 438 1.23 7.73 6.25
C ASP A 438 1.18 9.17 6.79
N TRP A 439 2.19 9.60 7.56
CA TRP A 439 2.20 10.92 8.22
C TRP A 439 2.70 12.09 7.35
N ASN A 440 3.61 11.87 6.39
CA ASN A 440 4.25 12.95 5.60
C ASN A 440 3.80 13.00 4.14
N GLY A 441 2.59 12.49 3.82
CA GLY A 441 1.97 12.68 2.52
C GLY A 441 2.56 11.85 1.37
N GLY A 442 3.08 10.65 1.68
CA GLY A 442 3.39 9.61 0.69
C GLY A 442 4.86 9.16 0.62
N ALA A 443 5.11 8.13 -0.21
CA ALA A 443 6.41 7.48 -0.33
C ALA A 443 7.56 8.41 -0.75
N PHE A 444 7.30 9.49 -1.50
CA PHE A 444 8.32 10.41 -2.03
C PHE A 444 8.80 11.50 -1.05
N SER A 445 8.44 11.43 0.24
CA SER A 445 9.01 12.36 1.23
C SER A 445 10.54 12.27 1.24
N ILE A 446 11.22 13.41 1.48
CA ILE A 446 12.70 13.48 1.49
C ILE A 446 13.30 12.45 2.46
N LEU A 447 12.64 12.22 3.60
CA LEU A 447 13.03 11.24 4.59
C LEU A 447 12.93 9.80 4.04
N ASN A 448 11.84 9.45 3.39
CA ASN A 448 11.67 8.13 2.77
C ASN A 448 12.67 7.90 1.61
N LEU A 449 12.98 8.95 0.83
CA LEU A 449 14.01 8.87 -0.20
C LEU A 449 15.40 8.61 0.43
N GLY A 450 15.70 9.28 1.55
CA GLY A 450 16.92 9.05 2.33
C GLY A 450 17.02 7.62 2.84
N ILE A 451 15.94 7.09 3.43
CA ILE A 451 15.86 5.70 3.91
C ILE A 451 16.19 4.73 2.77
N LEU A 452 15.55 4.87 1.61
CA LEU A 452 15.83 3.97 0.49
C LEU A 452 17.24 4.11 -0.04
N ILE A 453 17.79 5.32 -0.19
CA ILE A 453 19.18 5.47 -0.65
C ILE A 453 20.13 4.73 0.30
N VAL A 454 19.99 4.96 1.61
CA VAL A 454 20.83 4.31 2.63
C VAL A 454 20.69 2.79 2.59
N TRP A 455 19.47 2.27 2.58
CA TRP A 455 19.22 0.83 2.63
C TRP A 455 19.52 0.11 1.32
N GLY A 456 19.26 0.76 0.18
CA GLY A 456 19.68 0.26 -1.13
C GLY A 456 21.20 0.24 -1.29
N VAL A 457 21.92 1.23 -0.73
CA VAL A 457 23.40 1.17 -0.64
C VAL A 457 23.82 0.00 0.23
N ALA A 458 23.23 -0.17 1.42
CA ALA A 458 23.54 -1.29 2.32
C ALA A 458 23.30 -2.65 1.65
N PHE A 459 22.19 -2.80 0.93
CA PHE A 459 21.88 -3.99 0.13
C PHE A 459 22.94 -4.27 -0.92
N MET A 460 23.31 -3.25 -1.70
CA MET A 460 24.33 -3.38 -2.73
C MET A 460 25.69 -3.73 -2.12
N GLU A 461 26.04 -3.19 -0.95
CA GLU A 461 27.26 -3.57 -0.23
C GLU A 461 27.21 -5.04 0.24
N CYS A 462 26.08 -5.53 0.73
CA CYS A 462 25.93 -6.94 1.07
C CYS A 462 26.08 -7.85 -0.16
N VAL A 463 25.46 -7.50 -1.29
CA VAL A 463 25.63 -8.21 -2.57
C VAL A 463 27.09 -8.17 -3.03
N ASN A 464 27.77 -7.01 -2.88
CA ASN A 464 29.17 -6.86 -3.25
C ASN A 464 30.08 -7.73 -2.38
N LEU A 465 29.85 -7.79 -1.06
CA LEU A 465 30.60 -8.63 -0.13
C LEU A 465 30.50 -10.11 -0.53
N LEU A 466 29.30 -10.59 -0.88
CA LEU A 466 29.10 -11.94 -1.42
C LEU A 466 29.83 -12.14 -2.75
N GLY A 467 29.82 -11.12 -3.61
CA GLY A 467 30.57 -11.10 -4.87
C GLY A 467 32.09 -11.10 -4.71
N THR A 468 32.63 -10.62 -3.58
CA THR A 468 34.09 -10.65 -3.31
C THR A 468 34.58 -12.01 -2.82
N VAL A 469 33.72 -12.79 -2.17
CA VAL A 469 34.02 -14.17 -1.77
C VAL A 469 33.81 -15.14 -2.94
N SER A 470 33.10 -14.71 -3.98
CA SER A 470 32.76 -15.53 -5.12
C SER A 470 33.80 -15.50 -6.26
N PRO A 471 34.11 -16.66 -6.88
CA PRO A 471 34.96 -16.72 -8.07
C PRO A 471 34.42 -15.96 -9.31
N PHE A 472 33.16 -15.51 -9.33
CA PHE A 472 32.50 -14.99 -10.53
C PHE A 472 32.18 -13.49 -10.52
N ARG A 473 32.95 -12.67 -9.79
CA ARG A 473 32.83 -11.20 -9.75
C ARG A 473 32.59 -10.52 -11.11
N LYS A 474 33.22 -11.00 -12.19
CA LYS A 474 33.05 -10.48 -13.57
C LYS A 474 31.62 -10.64 -14.12
N MET A 475 30.86 -11.61 -13.62
CA MET A 475 29.48 -11.85 -14.06
C MET A 475 28.49 -10.92 -13.35
N LEU A 476 28.74 -10.57 -12.09
CA LEU A 476 27.97 -9.57 -11.33
C LEU A 476 28.07 -8.18 -11.98
N GLU A 477 29.26 -7.77 -12.41
CA GLU A 477 29.46 -6.51 -13.16
C GLU A 477 28.64 -6.47 -14.47
N ARG A 478 28.46 -7.62 -15.13
CA ARG A 478 27.64 -7.73 -16.35
C ARG A 478 26.14 -7.63 -16.06
N ALA A 479 25.65 -8.28 -15.00
CA ALA A 479 24.24 -8.19 -14.60
C ALA A 479 23.83 -6.75 -14.26
N ARG A 480 24.70 -5.99 -13.58
CA ARG A 480 24.49 -4.56 -13.28
C ARG A 480 24.35 -3.70 -14.53
N PHE A 481 25.11 -3.98 -15.59
CA PHE A 481 25.04 -3.23 -16.86
C PHE A 481 23.74 -3.49 -17.63
N ILE A 482 23.18 -4.70 -17.54
CA ILE A 482 21.91 -5.06 -18.19
C ILE A 482 20.71 -4.45 -17.45
N ALA A 483 20.81 -4.31 -16.12
CA ALA A 483 19.73 -3.83 -15.26
C ALA A 483 19.28 -2.39 -15.57
N LEU A 484 20.19 -1.47 -15.87
CA LEU A 484 19.83 -0.05 -16.02
C LEU A 484 18.96 0.22 -17.27
N PRO A 485 19.33 -0.20 -18.50
CA PRO A 485 18.45 -0.06 -19.66
C PRO A 485 17.12 -0.78 -19.50
N TRP A 486 17.12 -1.94 -18.82
CA TRP A 486 15.91 -2.70 -18.50
C TRP A 486 14.95 -1.91 -17.60
N LEU A 487 15.45 -1.35 -16.50
CA LEU A 487 14.64 -0.57 -15.57
C LEU A 487 14.13 0.73 -16.19
N ILE A 488 14.92 1.39 -17.05
CA ILE A 488 14.47 2.58 -17.81
C ILE A 488 13.36 2.19 -18.79
N ALA A 489 13.52 1.08 -19.51
CA ALA A 489 12.49 0.59 -20.43
C ALA A 489 11.21 0.21 -19.68
N ALA A 490 11.34 -0.48 -18.54
CA ALA A 490 10.21 -0.83 -17.70
C ALA A 490 9.49 0.42 -17.16
N PHE A 491 10.24 1.44 -16.76
CA PHE A 491 9.69 2.71 -16.30
C PHE A 491 8.89 3.41 -17.41
N GLY A 492 9.46 3.53 -18.61
CA GLY A 492 8.76 4.10 -19.76
C GLY A 492 7.49 3.34 -20.14
N ALA A 493 7.53 2.01 -20.11
CA ALA A 493 6.36 1.16 -20.36
C ALA A 493 5.26 1.37 -19.31
N LEU A 494 5.63 1.50 -18.03
CA LEU A 494 4.69 1.75 -16.94
C LEU A 494 4.03 3.12 -17.06
N CYS A 495 4.82 4.19 -17.26
CA CYS A 495 4.27 5.54 -17.45
C CYS A 495 3.32 5.57 -18.65
N PHE A 496 3.68 4.93 -19.76
CA PHE A 496 2.80 4.86 -20.92
C PHE A 496 1.51 4.06 -20.62
N GLY A 497 1.60 2.95 -19.89
CA GLY A 497 0.44 2.17 -19.47
C GLY A 497 -0.53 2.97 -18.61
N ILE A 498 -0.02 3.69 -17.60
CA ILE A 498 -0.81 4.58 -16.74
C ILE A 498 -1.44 5.71 -17.58
N PHE A 499 -0.67 6.34 -18.46
CA PHE A 499 -1.17 7.35 -19.39
C PHE A 499 -2.32 6.81 -20.25
N ALA A 500 -2.17 5.62 -20.84
CA ALA A 500 -3.19 5.04 -21.70
C ALA A 500 -4.51 4.77 -20.95
N VAL A 501 -4.43 4.34 -19.69
CA VAL A 501 -5.62 4.17 -18.84
C VAL A 501 -6.25 5.51 -18.49
N ASN A 502 -5.45 6.50 -18.07
CA ASN A 502 -5.94 7.84 -17.75
C ASN A 502 -6.58 8.51 -18.97
N ALA A 503 -5.95 8.46 -20.14
CA ALA A 503 -6.47 9.00 -21.38
C ALA A 503 -7.76 8.32 -21.88
N SER A 504 -8.05 7.11 -21.40
CA SER A 504 -9.34 6.44 -21.69
C SER A 504 -10.50 6.92 -20.81
N ARG A 505 -10.21 7.67 -19.73
CA ARG A 505 -11.15 8.06 -18.68
C ARG A 505 -11.24 9.56 -18.44
N LEU A 506 -10.20 10.29 -18.80
CA LEU A 506 -10.02 11.72 -18.55
C LEU A 506 -9.72 12.45 -19.86
N PRO A 507 -9.95 13.78 -19.91
CA PRO A 507 -9.51 14.63 -21.02
C PRO A 507 -8.02 14.41 -21.35
N HIS A 508 -7.67 14.39 -22.63
CA HIS A 508 -6.33 14.03 -23.08
C HIS A 508 -5.25 15.01 -22.61
N ASP A 509 -5.58 16.28 -22.41
CA ASP A 509 -4.69 17.29 -21.84
C ASP A 509 -4.36 16.99 -20.37
N VAL A 510 -5.36 16.68 -19.56
CA VAL A 510 -5.20 16.26 -18.16
C VAL A 510 -4.35 14.99 -18.07
N ALA A 511 -4.67 13.97 -18.87
CA ALA A 511 -3.88 12.74 -18.93
C ALA A 511 -2.42 12.99 -19.37
N THR A 512 -2.20 13.95 -20.26
CA THR A 512 -0.86 14.35 -20.71
C THR A 512 -0.07 15.04 -19.59
N GLU A 513 -0.69 15.90 -18.79
CA GLU A 513 -0.01 16.54 -17.65
C GLU A 513 0.35 15.53 -16.56
N LEU A 514 -0.54 14.58 -16.27
CA LEU A 514 -0.23 13.46 -15.37
C LEU A 514 0.96 12.64 -15.88
N PHE A 515 1.00 12.30 -17.17
CA PHE A 515 2.12 11.59 -17.78
C PHE A 515 3.45 12.36 -17.65
N LYS A 516 3.43 13.69 -17.86
CA LYS A 516 4.62 14.53 -17.65
C LYS A 516 5.07 14.50 -16.19
N SER A 517 4.14 14.57 -15.24
CA SER A 517 4.43 14.47 -13.81
C SER A 517 5.08 13.13 -13.49
N ASP A 518 4.50 12.03 -13.96
CA ASP A 518 5.02 10.67 -13.81
C ASP A 518 6.45 10.53 -14.34
N VAL A 519 6.70 10.99 -15.57
CA VAL A 519 8.03 10.99 -16.19
C VAL A 519 9.03 11.84 -15.40
N SER A 520 8.60 12.98 -14.86
CA SER A 520 9.45 13.88 -14.06
C SER A 520 9.87 13.25 -12.74
N SER A 521 8.95 12.58 -12.03
CA SER A 521 9.23 11.76 -10.84
C SER A 521 10.22 10.62 -11.16
N GLY A 522 10.15 10.10 -12.38
CA GLY A 522 11.07 9.12 -12.95
C GLY A 522 12.54 9.52 -12.95
N VAL A 523 12.84 10.81 -13.09
CA VAL A 523 14.22 11.31 -13.11
C VAL A 523 14.91 11.04 -11.76
N ILE A 524 14.17 11.16 -10.65
CA ILE A 524 14.67 10.86 -9.31
C ILE A 524 14.98 9.36 -9.19
N ILE A 525 14.07 8.52 -9.68
CA ILE A 525 14.21 7.06 -9.67
C ILE A 525 15.43 6.64 -10.50
N VAL A 526 15.59 7.17 -11.71
CA VAL A 526 16.76 6.89 -12.55
C VAL A 526 18.04 7.39 -11.87
N GLY A 527 18.00 8.52 -11.16
CA GLY A 527 19.13 9.02 -10.35
C GLY A 527 19.52 8.04 -9.24
N VAL A 528 18.55 7.54 -8.47
CA VAL A 528 18.78 6.55 -7.40
C VAL A 528 19.31 5.23 -7.97
N LEU A 529 18.68 4.72 -9.03
CA LEU A 529 19.14 3.50 -9.72
C LEU A 529 20.54 3.69 -10.32
N TRP A 530 20.86 4.88 -10.83
CA TRP A 530 22.19 5.23 -11.32
C TRP A 530 23.22 5.18 -10.19
N ILE A 531 22.91 5.70 -9.00
CA ILE A 531 23.77 5.58 -7.81
C ILE A 531 24.02 4.09 -7.50
N TYR A 532 22.97 3.26 -7.40
CA TYR A 532 23.12 1.83 -7.11
C TYR A 532 23.95 1.08 -8.15
N THR A 533 23.82 1.44 -9.43
CA THR A 533 24.61 0.82 -10.50
C THR A 533 26.05 1.34 -10.58
N ARG A 534 26.38 2.49 -9.96
CA ARG A 534 27.69 3.16 -10.02
C ARG A 534 28.54 3.05 -8.76
N LEU A 535 28.00 2.62 -7.61
CA LEU A 535 28.77 2.36 -6.40
C LEU A 535 29.97 1.44 -6.74
N ARG A 536 31.16 2.05 -6.72
CA ARG A 536 32.45 1.39 -6.97
C ARG A 536 32.87 0.68 -5.69
N ILE A 537 33.11 -0.62 -5.81
CA ILE A 537 33.59 -1.46 -4.73
C ILE A 537 35.02 -1.05 -4.40
N GLY A 538 35.26 -0.70 -3.13
CA GLY A 538 36.60 -0.55 -2.59
C GLY A 538 37.42 -1.79 -2.91
N ALA A 539 38.70 -1.63 -3.23
CA ALA A 539 39.62 -2.73 -3.38
C ALA A 539 39.71 -3.48 -2.03
N ALA A 540 38.80 -4.43 -1.78
CA ALA A 540 38.97 -5.37 -0.70
C ALA A 540 40.26 -6.13 -1.03
N SER A 541 41.29 -5.83 -0.23
CA SER A 541 42.58 -6.49 -0.23
C SER A 541 42.35 -8.01 -0.17
N ASP A 542 42.71 -8.68 -1.26
CA ASP A 542 42.96 -10.12 -1.40
C ASP A 542 41.93 -11.06 -0.74
N PRO A 543 40.96 -11.62 -1.50
CA PRO A 543 40.00 -12.56 -0.96
C PRO A 543 40.72 -13.86 -0.61
N ARG A 544 40.94 -14.11 0.69
CA ARG A 544 41.34 -15.46 1.13
C ARG A 544 40.23 -16.42 0.73
N PRO A 545 40.52 -17.55 0.07
CA PRO A 545 39.51 -18.53 -0.29
C PRO A 545 38.95 -19.14 1.00
N VAL A 546 37.70 -18.83 1.33
CA VAL A 546 37.00 -19.41 2.49
C VAL A 546 36.20 -20.62 2.00
N GLN A 547 36.49 -21.79 2.56
CA GLN A 547 35.69 -23.00 2.29
C GLN A 547 34.33 -22.90 3.01
N TRP A 548 33.28 -22.58 2.26
CA TRP A 548 31.90 -22.79 2.72
C TRP A 548 31.62 -24.29 2.82
N ARG A 549 31.13 -24.76 3.98
CA ARG A 549 30.54 -26.10 4.10
C ARG A 549 29.05 -25.99 3.81
N ARG A 550 28.55 -26.88 2.95
CA ARG A 550 27.13 -26.99 2.59
C ARG A 550 26.25 -26.91 3.83
N SER A 551 25.17 -26.14 3.70
CA SER A 551 24.09 -26.11 4.66
C SER A 551 23.30 -27.42 4.60
N GLU A 552 23.57 -28.34 5.52
CA GLU A 552 22.70 -29.49 5.74
C GLU A 552 21.49 -29.07 6.61
N PRO A 553 20.24 -29.44 6.25
CA PRO A 553 19.09 -29.25 7.12
C PRO A 553 19.31 -30.03 8.43
N PRO A 554 18.80 -29.54 9.58
CA PRO A 554 18.88 -30.30 10.82
C PRO A 554 18.15 -31.64 10.65
N VAL A 555 18.84 -32.74 10.99
CA VAL A 555 18.35 -34.13 10.94
C VAL A 555 17.20 -34.34 11.91
#